data_AF-A0A399W564-F1
#
_entry.id   AF-A0A399W564-F1
#
_cell.length_a   1.000
_cell.length_b   1.000
_cell.length_c   1.000
_cell.angle_alpha   90.00
_cell.angle_beta   90.00
_cell.angle_gamma   90.00
#
_symmetry.space_group_name_H-M   'P 1'
#
loop_
_entity.id
_entity.type
_entity.pdbx_description
1 polymer ?
#
loop_
_entity_poly.entity_id
_entity_poly.type
_entity_poly.pdbx_seq_one_letter_code
_entity_poly.pdbx_strand_id
1 'polypeptide(L)'
;MSVLTASGSSESAVEMNGAGVFTSLVYDALNGGAADILGRVTVGSVYTYVDMALSAWDQRPMFKAHLSKFAPLRSCTPHVDAAIIRLLPTYFKTPDTKLPLDPSYEPTTPPRDEVNERTFLHLQKLRDARLLTPIDEEHLYYAAINSKPCQLTPLGRFYWNLAKQGRV
;
A
#
# COMPACT_ATOMS: atom_id res chain seq x y z
N MET A 1 26.27 2.10 2.28
CA MET A 1 26.08 1.39 3.57
C MET A 1 24.93 2.06 4.31
N SER A 2 24.07 1.28 4.97
CA SER A 2 23.01 1.81 5.84
C SER A 2 23.12 1.20 7.23
N VAL A 3 22.84 2.03 8.22
CA VAL A 3 22.84 1.66 9.63
C VAL A 3 21.56 2.19 10.26
N LEU A 4 20.85 1.30 10.95
CA LEU A 4 19.69 1.61 11.78
C LEU A 4 20.02 1.15 13.20
N THR A 5 19.95 2.05 14.17
CA THR A 5 20.27 1.74 15.58
C THR A 5 19.08 1.98 16.49
N ALA A 6 19.03 1.21 17.58
CA ALA A 6 18.03 1.38 18.62
C ALA A 6 18.17 2.74 19.30
N SER A 7 19.38 3.12 19.75
CA SER A 7 19.67 4.37 20.48
C SER A 7 20.71 5.24 19.77
N GLY A 8 20.74 6.52 20.17
CA GLY A 8 21.89 7.39 20.02
C GLY A 8 23.00 7.12 21.04
N SER A 9 24.10 7.88 20.94
CA SER A 9 25.29 7.70 21.79
C SER A 9 25.09 8.05 23.27
N SER A 10 24.04 8.83 23.59
CA SER A 10 23.72 9.28 24.94
C SER A 10 22.60 8.47 25.60
N GLU A 11 22.11 7.42 24.93
CA GLU A 11 20.91 6.68 25.34
C GLU A 11 21.18 5.17 25.41
N SER A 12 20.51 4.50 26.33
CA SER A 12 20.52 3.03 26.42
C SER A 12 19.30 2.45 25.73
N ALA A 13 19.45 1.26 25.14
CA ALA A 13 18.32 0.53 24.56
C ALA A 13 17.35 0.07 25.65
N VAL A 14 16.06 0.29 25.41
CA VAL A 14 14.99 -0.10 26.34
C VAL A 14 14.51 -1.54 26.08
N GLU A 15 14.29 -2.28 27.17
CA GLU A 15 13.60 -3.57 27.18
C GLU A 15 12.27 -3.46 27.93
N MET A 16 11.28 -4.21 27.48
CA MET A 16 9.98 -4.34 28.12
C MET A 16 9.55 -5.81 28.08
N ASN A 17 9.10 -6.35 29.22
CA ASN A 17 8.66 -7.74 29.34
C ASN A 17 9.70 -8.79 28.87
N GLY A 18 10.99 -8.52 29.08
CA GLY A 18 12.08 -9.44 28.72
C GLY A 18 12.48 -9.43 27.24
N ALA A 19 12.01 -8.47 26.45
CA ALA A 19 12.43 -8.27 25.07
C ALA A 19 12.78 -6.80 24.79
N GLY A 20 13.75 -6.57 23.90
CA GLY A 20 14.08 -5.22 23.42
C GLY A 20 12.92 -4.63 22.62
N VAL A 21 12.48 -3.42 22.99
CA VAL A 21 11.35 -2.74 22.32
C VAL A 21 11.68 -2.52 20.84
N PHE A 22 12.86 -1.97 20.56
CA PHE A 22 13.32 -1.74 19.19
C PHE A 22 13.39 -3.04 18.37
N THR A 23 13.95 -4.11 18.93
CA THR A 23 14.07 -5.40 18.25
C THR A 23 12.70 -5.98 17.91
N SER A 24 11.74 -5.87 18.82
CA SER A 24 10.36 -6.34 18.62
C SER A 24 9.67 -5.56 17.49
N LEU A 25 9.82 -4.23 17.47
CA LEU A 25 9.27 -3.38 16.41
C LEU A 25 9.91 -3.67 15.04
N VAL A 26 11.22 -3.91 14.99
CA VAL A 26 11.91 -4.32 13.75
C VAL A 26 11.43 -5.68 13.27
N TYR A 27 11.21 -6.63 14.19
CA TYR A 27 10.65 -7.94 13.86
C TYR A 27 9.26 -7.82 13.24
N ASP A 28 8.37 -7.03 13.83
CA ASP A 28 7.01 -6.80 13.31
C ASP A 28 7.03 -6.06 11.97
N ALA A 29 7.91 -5.07 11.81
CA ALA A 29 8.13 -4.37 10.55
C ALA A 29 8.51 -5.35 9.43
N LEU A 30 9.45 -6.26 9.70
CA LEU A 30 9.89 -7.29 8.76
C LEU A 30 8.82 -8.35 8.48
N ASN A 31 7.92 -8.64 9.44
CA ASN A 31 6.80 -9.57 9.23
C ASN A 31 5.64 -8.98 8.43
N GLY A 32 5.76 -7.74 7.95
CA GLY A 32 4.81 -7.12 7.03
C GLY A 32 4.22 -5.82 7.54
N GLY A 33 4.45 -5.45 8.80
CA GLY A 33 4.00 -4.15 9.33
C GLY A 33 4.54 -2.96 8.53
N ALA A 34 5.74 -3.12 7.95
CA ALA A 34 6.40 -2.10 7.13
C ALA A 34 6.42 -2.43 5.62
N ALA A 35 5.56 -3.35 5.16
CA ALA A 35 5.50 -3.70 3.74
C ALA A 35 4.77 -2.63 2.93
N ASP A 36 5.27 -2.35 1.72
CA ASP A 36 4.51 -1.59 0.73
C ASP A 36 3.39 -2.46 0.10
N ILE A 37 2.60 -1.89 -0.81
CA ILE A 37 1.49 -2.62 -1.45
C ILE A 37 1.95 -3.85 -2.26
N LEU A 38 3.23 -3.89 -2.67
CA LEU A 38 3.86 -5.01 -3.37
C LEU A 38 4.53 -5.99 -2.39
N GLY A 39 4.34 -5.81 -1.09
CA GLY A 39 4.91 -6.67 -0.05
C GLY A 39 6.38 -6.37 0.26
N ARG A 40 6.98 -5.31 -0.29
CA ARG A 40 8.41 -5.03 -0.12
C ARG A 40 8.63 -4.30 1.21
N VAL A 41 9.49 -4.86 2.05
CA VAL A 41 9.98 -4.21 3.27
C VAL A 41 11.40 -3.71 3.00
N THR A 42 11.68 -2.44 3.26
CA THR A 42 13.00 -1.82 3.06
C THR A 42 13.52 -1.25 4.37
N VAL A 43 14.82 -0.95 4.46
CA VAL A 43 15.36 -0.30 5.67
C VAL A 43 14.68 1.06 5.96
N GLY A 44 14.27 1.79 4.91
CA GLY A 44 13.53 3.04 5.06
C GLY A 44 12.14 2.82 5.65
N SER A 45 11.39 1.82 5.16
CA SER A 45 10.06 1.53 5.69
C SER A 45 10.12 0.96 7.11
N VAL A 46 11.14 0.15 7.43
CA VAL A 46 11.39 -0.32 8.81
C VAL A 46 11.62 0.86 9.75
N TYR A 47 12.47 1.82 9.37
CA TYR A 47 12.67 3.04 10.16
C TYR A 47 11.36 3.79 10.40
N THR A 48 10.58 4.05 9.35
CA THR A 48 9.29 4.76 9.48
C THR A 48 8.32 4.00 10.37
N TYR A 49 8.25 2.67 10.27
CA TYR A 49 7.40 1.85 11.12
C TYR A 49 7.78 1.92 12.59
N VAL A 50 9.08 1.77 12.89
CA VAL A 50 9.60 1.86 14.26
C VAL A 50 9.35 3.26 14.83
N ASP A 51 9.61 4.32 14.06
CA ASP A 51 9.41 5.71 14.51
C ASP A 51 7.94 6.02 14.82
N MET A 52 6.99 5.51 14.01
CA MET A 52 5.55 5.69 14.26
C MET A 52 5.07 5.01 15.55
N ALA A 53 5.72 3.92 15.97
CA ALA A 53 5.34 3.17 17.16
C ALA A 53 5.87 3.81 18.47
N LEU A 54 6.76 4.80 18.36
CA LEU A 54 7.44 5.42 19.49
C LEU A 54 6.90 6.84 19.74
N SER A 55 6.53 7.12 21.00
CA SER A 55 6.02 8.41 21.43
C SER A 55 7.11 9.49 21.45
N ALA A 56 6.71 10.76 21.59
CA ALA A 56 7.63 11.91 21.65
C ALA A 56 8.67 11.82 22.77
N TRP A 57 8.39 11.03 23.82
CA TRP A 57 9.25 10.84 24.99
C TRP A 57 10.04 9.53 24.94
N ASP A 58 9.75 8.67 23.97
CA ASP A 58 10.47 7.42 23.79
C ASP A 58 11.79 7.67 23.06
N GLN A 59 12.75 6.79 23.33
CA GLN A 59 14.00 6.68 22.60
C GLN A 59 13.74 6.62 21.08
N ARG A 60 14.39 7.49 20.29
CA ARG A 60 14.19 7.54 18.84
C ARG A 60 15.21 6.66 18.11
N PRO A 61 14.79 5.85 17.12
CA PRO A 61 15.73 5.13 16.28
C PRO A 61 16.55 6.12 15.45
N MET A 62 17.83 5.82 15.22
CA MET A 62 18.67 6.64 14.35
C MET A 62 18.89 5.94 13.01
N PHE A 63 18.62 6.64 11.91
CA PHE A 63 18.82 6.12 10.56
C PHE A 63 19.90 6.92 9.82
N LYS A 64 20.99 6.24 9.46
CA LYS A 64 22.05 6.76 8.59
C LYS A 64 22.12 5.92 7.32
N ALA A 65 22.06 6.56 6.16
CA ALA A 65 22.07 5.87 4.88
C ALA A 65 22.95 6.58 3.85
N HIS A 66 23.80 5.79 3.19
CA HIS A 66 24.48 6.16 1.96
C HIS A 66 24.08 5.13 0.88
N LEU A 67 22.99 5.45 0.18
CA LEU A 67 22.31 4.56 -0.78
C LEU A 67 21.81 5.39 -1.98
N SER A 68 21.80 4.78 -3.18
CA SER A 68 21.12 5.32 -4.37
C SER A 68 19.71 4.74 -4.57
N LYS A 69 19.41 3.60 -3.94
CA LYS A 69 18.10 2.94 -3.96
C LYS A 69 17.91 2.10 -2.70
N PHE A 70 16.67 1.99 -2.24
CA PHE A 70 16.27 1.00 -1.24
C PHE A 70 16.14 -0.39 -1.86
N ALA A 71 17.01 -1.31 -1.46
CA ALA A 71 16.82 -2.73 -1.72
C ALA A 71 15.82 -3.31 -0.70
N PRO A 72 14.92 -4.23 -1.11
CA PRO A 72 14.09 -4.95 -0.17
C PRO A 72 14.96 -5.77 0.80
N LEU A 73 14.71 -5.62 2.10
CA LEU A 73 15.24 -6.50 3.14
C LEU A 73 14.45 -7.82 3.20
N ARG A 74 13.14 -7.73 2.91
CA ARG A 74 12.21 -8.86 2.89
C ARG A 74 11.08 -8.61 1.90
N SER A 75 10.54 -9.70 1.36
CA SER A 75 9.32 -9.71 0.56
C SER A 75 8.25 -10.51 1.29
N CYS A 76 7.22 -9.80 1.74
CA CYS A 76 6.02 -10.34 2.35
C CYS A 76 4.93 -10.57 1.30
N THR A 77 3.80 -11.14 1.72
CA THR A 77 2.62 -11.27 0.86
C THR A 77 2.16 -9.88 0.41
N PRO A 78 2.00 -9.62 -0.89
CA PRO A 78 1.55 -8.34 -1.39
C PRO A 78 0.08 -8.10 -1.04
N HIS A 79 -0.28 -6.85 -0.78
CA HIS A 79 -1.68 -6.46 -0.55
C HIS A 79 -2.52 -6.60 -1.82
N VAL A 80 -1.90 -6.42 -2.99
CA VAL A 80 -2.52 -6.63 -4.28
C VAL A 80 -1.51 -7.25 -5.24
N ASP A 81 -1.96 -8.24 -6.03
CA ASP A 81 -1.11 -8.88 -7.02
C ASP A 81 -0.60 -7.85 -8.04
N ALA A 82 0.70 -7.89 -8.31
CA ALA A 82 1.34 -7.09 -9.35
C ALA A 82 0.65 -7.24 -10.72
N ALA A 83 0.12 -8.43 -11.04
CA ALA A 83 -0.66 -8.66 -12.25
C ALA A 83 -1.91 -7.79 -12.32
N ILE A 84 -2.60 -7.56 -11.19
CA ILE A 84 -3.79 -6.68 -11.14
C ILE A 84 -3.37 -5.22 -11.28
N ILE A 85 -2.29 -4.78 -10.62
CA ILE A 85 -1.76 -3.42 -10.78
C ILE A 85 -1.38 -3.15 -12.24
N ARG A 86 -0.79 -4.12 -12.95
CA ARG A 86 -0.44 -3.99 -14.38
C ARG A 86 -1.65 -3.75 -15.28
N LEU A 87 -2.87 -4.09 -14.83
CA LEU A 87 -4.11 -3.83 -15.57
C LEU A 87 -4.64 -2.40 -15.38
N LEU A 88 -4.08 -1.59 -14.48
CA LEU A 88 -4.52 -0.20 -14.26
C LEU A 88 -4.65 0.61 -15.56
N PRO A 89 -3.70 0.58 -16.52
CA PRO A 89 -3.83 1.31 -17.78
C PRO A 89 -4.88 0.75 -18.75
N THR A 90 -5.39 -0.46 -18.50
CA THR A 90 -6.49 -1.06 -19.26
C THR A 90 -7.84 -0.51 -18.76
N TYR A 91 -7.98 -0.31 -17.45
CA TYR A 91 -9.21 0.23 -16.83
C TYR A 91 -9.29 1.74 -16.92
N PHE A 92 -8.17 2.43 -16.66
CA PHE A 92 -8.07 3.88 -16.68
C PHE A 92 -7.22 4.30 -17.88
N LYS A 93 -7.85 4.85 -18.93
CA LYS A 93 -7.13 5.24 -20.16
C LYS A 93 -6.05 6.30 -19.92
N THR A 94 -6.29 7.18 -18.95
CA THR A 94 -5.36 8.20 -18.45
C THR A 94 -5.35 8.19 -16.92
N PRO A 95 -4.32 8.75 -16.26
CA PRO A 95 -4.28 8.88 -14.80
C PRO A 95 -5.48 9.64 -14.19
N ASP A 96 -6.12 10.51 -14.97
CA ASP A 96 -7.24 11.36 -14.54
C ASP A 96 -8.60 10.84 -15.02
N THR A 97 -8.63 9.65 -15.64
CA THR A 97 -9.88 9.04 -16.08
C THR A 97 -10.80 8.80 -14.89
N LYS A 98 -12.05 9.26 -15.02
CA LYS A 98 -13.16 8.86 -14.15
C LYS A 98 -13.84 7.67 -14.81
N LEU A 99 -13.69 6.49 -14.22
CA LEU A 99 -14.29 5.26 -14.73
C LEU A 99 -15.75 5.20 -14.25
N PRO A 100 -16.75 5.35 -15.13
CA PRO A 100 -18.15 5.17 -14.73
C PRO A 100 -18.37 3.72 -14.31
N LEU A 101 -19.05 3.54 -13.18
CA LEU A 101 -19.59 2.26 -12.76
C LEU A 101 -21.10 2.31 -12.93
N ASP A 102 -21.70 1.15 -13.06
CA ASP A 102 -23.15 0.94 -13.13
C ASP A 102 -23.49 -0.40 -12.42
N PRO A 103 -24.78 -0.73 -12.23
CA PRO A 103 -25.18 -1.91 -11.47
C PRO A 103 -24.63 -3.24 -12.00
N SER A 104 -24.19 -3.30 -13.27
CA SER A 104 -23.64 -4.54 -13.86
C SER A 104 -22.26 -4.93 -13.36
N TYR A 105 -21.58 -4.03 -12.64
CA TYR A 105 -20.34 -4.34 -11.95
C TYR A 105 -20.58 -5.16 -10.66
N GLU A 106 -21.75 -5.03 -10.03
CA GLU A 106 -22.05 -5.69 -8.76
C GLU A 106 -22.68 -7.07 -9.02
N PRO A 107 -22.00 -8.18 -8.71
CA PRO A 107 -22.49 -9.51 -9.04
C PRO A 107 -23.86 -9.82 -8.40
N THR A 108 -24.18 -9.25 -7.25
CA THR A 108 -25.46 -9.53 -6.60
C THR A 108 -26.66 -8.77 -7.20
N THR A 109 -26.45 -7.92 -8.21
CA THR A 109 -27.48 -7.02 -8.75
C THR A 109 -27.64 -7.17 -10.28
N PRO A 110 -28.87 -7.29 -10.81
CA PRO A 110 -29.11 -7.21 -12.26
C PRO A 110 -28.93 -5.78 -12.82
N PRO A 111 -28.53 -5.61 -14.09
CA PRO A 111 -28.20 -6.67 -15.05
C PRO A 111 -26.83 -7.29 -14.78
N ARG A 112 -26.67 -8.59 -15.03
CA ARG A 112 -25.40 -9.32 -14.81
C ARG A 112 -24.50 -9.18 -16.04
N ASP A 113 -23.21 -8.89 -15.83
CA ASP A 113 -22.19 -8.82 -16.89
C ASP A 113 -20.87 -9.38 -16.36
N GLU A 114 -20.45 -10.54 -16.88
CA GLU A 114 -19.25 -11.23 -16.38
C GLU A 114 -17.95 -10.42 -16.53
N VAL A 115 -17.87 -9.55 -17.54
CA VAL A 115 -16.68 -8.72 -17.79
C VAL A 115 -16.62 -7.59 -16.76
N ASN A 116 -17.76 -6.94 -16.48
CA ASN A 116 -17.84 -5.89 -15.47
C ASN A 116 -17.68 -6.46 -14.06
N GLU A 117 -18.30 -7.61 -13.74
CA GLU A 117 -18.13 -8.30 -12.47
C GLU A 117 -16.67 -8.67 -12.20
N ARG A 118 -15.97 -9.22 -13.20
CA ARG A 118 -14.53 -9.53 -13.09
C ARG A 118 -13.69 -8.26 -12.91
N THR A 119 -14.02 -7.21 -13.65
CA THR A 119 -13.34 -5.91 -13.51
C THR A 119 -13.58 -5.35 -12.11
N PHE A 120 -14.79 -5.46 -11.58
CA PHE A 120 -15.15 -4.97 -10.26
C PHE A 120 -14.35 -5.66 -9.15
N LEU A 121 -14.15 -6.98 -9.23
CA LEU A 121 -13.29 -7.72 -8.30
C LEU A 121 -11.87 -7.15 -8.25
N HIS A 122 -11.32 -6.75 -9.40
CA HIS A 122 -10.02 -6.09 -9.46
C HIS A 122 -10.06 -4.69 -8.86
N LEU A 123 -11.09 -3.89 -9.19
CA LEU A 123 -11.26 -2.54 -8.64
C LEU A 123 -11.39 -2.56 -7.11
N GLN A 124 -12.08 -3.55 -6.53
CA GLN A 124 -12.17 -3.74 -5.08
C GLN A 124 -10.79 -3.99 -4.47
N LYS A 125 -10.00 -4.93 -5.02
CA LYS A 125 -8.62 -5.17 -4.55
C LYS A 125 -7.72 -3.94 -4.66
N LEU A 126 -7.86 -3.18 -5.75
CA LEU A 126 -7.12 -1.92 -5.95
C LEU A 126 -7.54 -0.85 -4.93
N ARG A 127 -8.84 -0.77 -4.60
CA ARG A 127 -9.37 0.13 -3.55
C ARG A 127 -8.85 -0.25 -2.16
N ASP A 128 -8.81 -1.54 -1.83
CA ASP A 128 -8.27 -2.01 -0.55
C ASP A 128 -6.78 -1.66 -0.41
N ALA A 129 -6.04 -1.68 -1.52
CA ALA A 129 -4.67 -1.17 -1.62
C ALA A 129 -4.57 0.37 -1.74
N ARG A 130 -5.68 1.10 -1.55
CA ARG A 130 -5.80 2.57 -1.61
C ARG A 130 -5.38 3.20 -2.96
N LEU A 131 -5.43 2.43 -4.05
CA LEU A 131 -5.05 2.90 -5.38
C LEU A 131 -6.18 3.63 -6.09
N LEU A 132 -7.43 3.41 -5.71
CA LEU A 132 -8.56 4.12 -6.26
C LEU A 132 -9.61 4.42 -5.19
N THR A 133 -10.49 5.36 -5.50
CA THR A 133 -11.59 5.77 -4.64
C THR A 133 -12.84 6.02 -5.48
N PRO A 134 -14.05 5.70 -4.97
CA PRO A 134 -15.29 6.19 -5.54
C PRO A 134 -15.35 7.73 -5.53
N ILE A 135 -16.18 8.30 -6.40
CA ILE A 135 -16.55 9.72 -6.43
C ILE A 135 -18.01 9.83 -6.00
N ASP A 136 -18.30 10.78 -5.11
CA ASP A 136 -19.64 11.05 -4.55
C ASP A 136 -20.27 9.88 -3.78
N GLU A 137 -19.49 8.85 -3.45
CA GLU A 137 -19.91 7.68 -2.68
C GLU A 137 -18.79 7.23 -1.75
N GLU A 138 -19.14 6.53 -0.67
CA GLU A 138 -18.17 6.02 0.30
C GLU A 138 -17.55 4.70 -0.15
N HIS A 139 -18.34 3.83 -0.77
CA HIS A 139 -17.91 2.49 -1.19
C HIS A 139 -18.12 2.23 -2.68
N LEU A 140 -17.25 1.41 -3.27
CA LEU A 140 -17.38 0.98 -4.68
C LEU A 140 -18.72 0.30 -4.96
N TYR A 141 -19.27 -0.44 -3.98
CA TYR A 141 -20.61 -1.01 -4.08
C TYR A 141 -21.66 0.08 -4.38
N TYR A 142 -21.74 1.12 -3.54
CA TYR A 142 -22.67 2.22 -3.76
C TYR A 142 -22.36 2.98 -5.05
N ALA A 143 -21.09 3.11 -5.42
CA ALA A 143 -20.72 3.69 -6.70
C ALA A 143 -21.26 2.88 -7.89
N ALA A 144 -21.20 1.55 -7.85
CA ALA A 144 -21.82 0.71 -8.88
C ALA A 144 -23.36 0.85 -8.88
N ILE A 145 -24.00 0.65 -7.73
CA ILE A 145 -25.46 0.67 -7.60
C ILE A 145 -26.06 2.03 -7.98
N ASN A 146 -25.44 3.14 -7.57
CA ASN A 146 -25.91 4.50 -7.84
C ASN A 146 -25.35 5.08 -9.14
N SER A 147 -24.69 4.25 -9.96
CA SER A 147 -24.09 4.64 -11.25
C SER A 147 -23.13 5.83 -11.14
N LYS A 148 -22.27 5.82 -10.13
CA LYS A 148 -21.25 6.83 -9.85
C LYS A 148 -19.87 6.36 -10.29
N PRO A 149 -18.99 7.28 -10.70
CA PRO A 149 -17.66 6.89 -11.15
C PRO A 149 -16.70 6.59 -10.00
N CYS A 150 -15.59 5.93 -10.32
CA CYS A 150 -14.40 5.88 -9.47
C CYS A 150 -13.19 6.50 -10.18
N GLN A 151 -12.16 6.85 -9.41
CA GLN A 151 -10.93 7.45 -9.92
C GLN A 151 -9.70 6.97 -9.16
N LEU A 152 -8.53 7.10 -9.78
CA LEU A 152 -7.26 6.82 -9.12
C LEU A 152 -6.97 7.85 -8.02
N THR A 153 -6.45 7.37 -6.89
CA THR A 153 -5.83 8.22 -5.88
C THR A 153 -4.47 8.72 -6.39
N PRO A 154 -3.79 9.67 -5.71
CA PRO A 154 -2.41 10.02 -6.05
C PRO A 154 -1.47 8.80 -6.10
N LEU A 155 -1.62 7.86 -5.15
CA LEU A 155 -0.87 6.58 -5.15
C LEU A 155 -1.26 5.71 -6.36
N GLY A 156 -2.55 5.65 -6.69
CA GLY A 156 -3.04 5.01 -7.91
C GLY A 156 -2.39 5.52 -9.18
N ARG A 157 -2.30 6.84 -9.34
CA ARG A 157 -1.66 7.49 -10.51
C ARG A 157 -0.18 7.17 -10.60
N PHE A 158 0.52 7.10 -9.46
CA PHE A 158 1.90 6.66 -9.40
C PHE A 158 2.05 5.22 -9.92
N TYR A 159 1.24 4.28 -9.43
CA TYR A 159 1.29 2.88 -9.88
C TYR A 159 0.79 2.67 -11.31
N TRP A 160 -0.16 3.48 -11.77
CA TRP A 160 -0.58 3.51 -13.16
C TRP A 160 0.60 3.85 -14.08
N ASN A 161 1.42 4.85 -13.71
CA ASN A 161 2.60 5.23 -14.49
C ASN A 161 3.65 4.11 -14.50
N LEU A 162 3.88 3.46 -13.36
CA LEU A 162 4.78 2.29 -13.30
C LEU A 162 4.28 1.14 -14.18
N ALA A 163 2.97 0.85 -14.13
CA ALA A 163 2.34 -0.20 -14.94
C ALA A 163 2.51 0.10 -16.43
N LYS A 164 2.25 1.34 -16.84
CA LYS A 164 2.40 1.79 -18.23
C LYS A 164 3.84 1.67 -18.74
N GLN A 165 4.83 1.84 -17.87
CA GLN A 165 6.26 1.73 -18.17
C GLN A 165 6.80 0.30 -18.05
N GLY A 166 6.00 -0.69 -17.64
CA GLY A 166 6.47 -2.06 -17.40
C GLY A 166 7.35 -2.22 -16.16
N ARG A 167 7.16 -1.38 -15.15
CA ARG A 167 8.03 -1.26 -13.95
C ARG A 167 7.37 -1.73 -12.64
N VAL A 168 6.22 -2.38 -12.73
CA VAL A 168 5.51 -3.00 -11.59
C VAL A 168 6.10 -4.37 -11.29
#